data_AF-A0A6P0Z825-F1
#
_entry.id   AF-A0A6P0Z825-F1
#
_cell.length_a   1.000
_cell.length_b   1.000
_cell.length_c   1.000
_cell.angle_alpha   90.00
_cell.angle_beta   90.00
_cell.angle_gamma   90.00
#
_symmetry.space_group_name_H-M   'P 1'
#
loop_
_entity.id
_entity.type
_entity.pdbx_description
1 polymer ?
#
loop_
_entity_poly.entity_id
_entity_poly.type
_entity_poly.pdbx_seq_one_letter_code
_entity_poly.pdbx_strand_id
1 'polypeptide(L)' 'EVATTIGKPKKDIKQQLSSIIDRRNKIAHEADIDPTFNIGNRWNIDEVLVSDAVNFIELVVENIHQVL' A
#
# COMPACT_ATOMS: atom_id res chain seq x y z
N GLU A 1 8.48 -15.25 -10.39
CA GLU A 1 8.26 -14.59 -11.68
C GLU A 1 7.95 -13.12 -11.46
N VAL A 2 6.78 -12.72 -10.93
CA VAL A 2 6.43 -11.30 -10.64
C VAL A 2 7.53 -10.48 -9.94
N ALA A 3 8.07 -10.96 -8.82
CA ALA A 3 9.10 -10.24 -8.06
C ALA A 3 10.43 -10.10 -8.83
N THR A 4 10.73 -11.06 -9.70
CA THR A 4 11.91 -11.04 -10.56
C THR A 4 11.78 -9.94 -11.60
N THR A 5 10.60 -9.80 -12.22
CA THR A 5 10.30 -8.77 -13.22
C THR A 5 10.30 -7.36 -12.62
N ILE A 6 9.76 -7.21 -11.40
CA ILE A 6 9.76 -5.93 -10.66
C ILE A 6 11.16 -5.56 -10.13
N GLY A 7 12.10 -6.51 -10.07
CA GLY A 7 13.46 -6.27 -9.55
C GLY A 7 13.51 -6.00 -8.03
N LYS A 8 12.49 -6.43 -7.28
CA LYS A 8 12.43 -6.28 -5.81
C LYS A 8 12.33 -7.64 -5.11
N PRO A 9 12.85 -7.78 -3.87
CA PRO A 9 12.63 -8.98 -3.08
C PRO A 9 11.12 -9.27 -2.90
N LYS A 10 10.76 -10.55 -2.99
CA LYS A 10 9.36 -11.01 -2.79
C LYS A 10 8.77 -10.51 -1.46
N LYS A 11 9.61 -10.46 -0.42
CA LYS A 11 9.23 -9.99 0.92
C LYS A 11 8.77 -8.53 0.87
N ASP A 12 9.51 -7.67 0.19
CA ASP A 12 9.27 -6.23 0.16
C ASP A 12 7.99 -5.90 -0.60
N ILE A 13 7.75 -6.58 -1.73
CA ILE A 13 6.51 -6.45 -2.50
C ILE A 13 5.30 -6.84 -1.65
N LYS A 14 5.39 -7.98 -0.95
CA LYS A 14 4.31 -8.43 -0.04
C LYS A 14 4.09 -7.47 1.11
N GLN A 15 5.18 -6.99 1.72
CA GLN A 15 5.11 -6.06 2.83
C GLN A 15 4.47 -4.73 2.44
N GLN A 16 4.86 -4.16 1.30
CA GLN A 16 4.26 -2.92 0.78
C GLN A 16 2.77 -3.11 0.48
N LEU A 17 2.38 -4.21 -0.15
CA LEU A 17 0.97 -4.53 -0.39
C LEU A 17 0.18 -4.69 0.92
N SER A 18 0.74 -5.40 1.91
CA SER A 18 0.12 -5.55 3.22
C SER A 18 -0.08 -4.22 3.93
N SER A 19 0.88 -3.30 3.85
CA SER A 19 0.75 -1.95 4.42
C SER A 19 -0.36 -1.14 3.76
N ILE A 20 -0.52 -1.24 2.44
CA ILE A 20 -1.63 -0.57 1.72
C ILE A 20 -2.98 -1.14 2.15
N ILE A 21 -3.10 -2.46 2.28
CA ILE A 21 -4.34 -3.13 2.70
C ILE A 21 -4.71 -2.71 4.13
N ASP A 22 -3.75 -2.76 5.06
CA ASP A 22 -3.94 -2.35 6.46
C ASP A 22 -4.42 -0.89 6.54
N ARG A 23 -3.78 -0.01 5.79
CA ARG A 23 -4.14 1.40 5.71
C ARG A 23 -5.56 1.61 5.17
N ARG A 24 -5.93 0.92 4.09
CA ARG A 24 -7.28 0.98 3.51
C ARG A 24 -8.34 0.50 4.50
N ASN A 25 -8.05 -0.53 5.29
CA ASN A 25 -8.95 -1.00 6.34
C ASN A 25 -9.12 0.04 7.45
N LYS A 26 -8.03 0.71 7.87
CA LYS A 26 -8.09 1.80 8.85
C LYS A 26 -8.95 2.97 8.39
N ILE A 27 -8.81 3.36 7.11
CA ILE A 27 -9.65 4.40 6.49
C ILE A 27 -11.13 3.99 6.43
N ALA A 28 -11.41 2.77 5.99
CA ALA A 28 -12.77 2.31 5.78
C ALA A 28 -13.53 2.02 7.10
N HIS A 29 -12.83 1.57 8.14
CA HIS A 29 -13.48 0.98 9.32
C HIS A 29 -13.00 1.55 10.67
N GLU A 30 -11.78 2.07 10.77
CA GLU A 30 -11.17 2.48 12.06
C GLU A 30 -10.98 3.99 12.18
N ALA A 31 -11.68 4.77 11.34
CA ALA A 31 -11.62 6.24 11.25
C ALA A 31 -10.22 6.82 10.99
N ASP A 32 -9.26 5.97 10.63
CA ASP A 32 -7.88 6.32 10.28
C ASP A 32 -7.14 7.17 11.32
N ILE A 33 -7.31 6.85 12.60
CA ILE A 33 -6.80 7.65 13.71
C ILE A 33 -5.32 7.37 14.01
N ASP A 34 -4.55 8.43 14.20
CA ASP A 34 -3.19 8.41 14.74
C ASP A 34 -3.25 8.27 16.27
N PRO A 35 -2.79 7.13 16.82
CA PRO A 35 -2.82 6.88 18.26
C PRO A 35 -1.72 7.65 19.03
N THR A 36 -0.78 8.30 18.34
CA THR A 36 0.46 8.84 18.93
C THR A 36 0.22 9.96 19.95
N PHE A 37 -0.84 10.76 19.75
CA PHE A 37 -1.06 11.96 20.58
C PHE A 37 -2.30 11.90 21.50
N ASN A 38 -3.07 10.81 21.54
CA ASN A 38 -4.32 10.70 22.33
C ASN A 38 -5.40 11.76 22.06
N ILE A 39 -5.24 12.58 21.01
CA ILE A 39 -6.19 13.65 20.62
C ILE A 39 -7.05 13.26 19.40
N GLY A 40 -6.93 12.03 18.89
CA GLY A 40 -7.83 11.50 17.86
C GLY A 40 -7.69 12.14 16.48
N ASN A 41 -6.49 12.59 16.09
CA ASN A 41 -6.28 13.13 14.74
C ASN A 41 -6.24 12.01 13.71
N ARG A 42 -6.75 12.28 12.51
CA ARG A 42 -6.56 11.36 11.38
C ARG A 42 -5.11 11.44 10.91
N TRP A 43 -4.58 10.30 10.47
CA TRP A 43 -3.31 10.28 9.78
C TRP A 43 -3.35 11.14 8.50
N ASN A 44 -2.26 11.84 8.20
CA ASN A 44 -2.16 12.63 7.00
C ASN A 44 -2.24 11.74 5.74
N ILE A 45 -2.98 12.20 4.73
CA ILE A 45 -3.03 11.60 3.40
C ILE A 45 -2.84 12.74 2.41
N ASP A 46 -1.77 12.68 1.65
CA ASP A 46 -1.50 13.60 0.55
C ASP A 46 -1.61 12.90 -0.80
N GLU A 47 -1.64 13.69 -1.87
CA GLU A 47 -1.79 13.21 -3.24
C GLU A 47 -0.62 12.31 -3.67
N VAL A 48 0.59 12.56 -3.17
CA VAL A 48 1.77 11.75 -3.48
C VAL A 48 1.61 10.34 -2.92
N LEU A 49 1.18 10.23 -1.66
CA LEU A 49 0.94 8.95 -1.00
C LEU A 49 -0.14 8.13 -1.72
N VAL A 50 -1.20 8.79 -2.20
CA VAL A 50 -2.24 8.14 -3.00
C VAL A 50 -1.68 7.66 -4.34
N SER A 51 -0.95 8.53 -5.06
CA SER A 51 -0.36 8.18 -6.35
C SER A 51 0.62 7.01 -6.23
N ASP A 52 1.50 7.03 -5.24
CA ASP A 52 2.47 5.96 -4.99
C ASP A 52 1.79 4.61 -4.71
N ALA A 53 0.69 4.62 -3.95
CA ALA A 53 -0.08 3.41 -3.68
C ALA A 53 -0.76 2.86 -4.95
N VAL A 54 -1.37 3.73 -5.75
CA VAL A 54 -2.02 3.34 -7.02
C VAL A 54 -1.00 2.79 -8.01
N ASN A 55 0.08 3.54 -8.27
CA ASN A 55 1.16 3.15 -9.18
C ASN A 55 1.77 1.80 -8.78
N PHE A 56 1.95 1.56 -7.48
CA PHE A 56 2.47 0.28 -7.00
C PHE A 56 1.49 -0.88 -7.26
N ILE A 57 0.19 -0.68 -7.03
CA ILE A 57 -0.82 -1.72 -7.30
C ILE A 57 -0.88 -2.03 -8.79
N GLU A 58 -0.90 -1.02 -9.65
CA GLU A 58 -0.87 -1.17 -11.10
C GLU A 58 0.35 -1.96 -11.55
N LEU A 59 1.55 -1.56 -11.10
CA LEU A 59 2.80 -2.27 -11.36
C LEU A 59 2.70 -3.76 -10.99
N VAL A 60 2.16 -4.08 -9.81
CA VAL A 60 2.04 -5.47 -9.37
C VAL A 60 1.06 -6.25 -10.26
N VAL A 61 -0.10 -5.67 -10.59
CA VAL A 61 -1.13 -6.32 -11.41
C VAL A 61 -0.64 -6.54 -12.84
N GLU A 62 0.00 -5.54 -13.44
CA GLU A 62 0.59 -5.66 -14.78
C GLU A 62 1.64 -6.77 -14.82
N ASN A 63 2.51 -6.85 -13.82
CA ASN A 63 3.52 -7.90 -13.75
C ASN A 63 2.94 -9.29 -13.47
N ILE A 64 1.80 -9.39 -12.78
CA ILE A 64 1.05 -10.66 -12.69
C ILE A 64 0.52 -11.05 -14.07
N HIS A 65 -0.07 -10.11 -14.81
CA HIS A 65 -0.61 -10.39 -16.14
C HIS A 65 0.46 -10.85 -17.14
N GLN A 66 1.67 -10.28 -17.08
CA GLN A 66 2.78 -10.66 -17.97
C GLN A 66 3.35 -12.07 -17.73
N VAL A 67 3.07 -12.68 -16.57
CA VAL A 67 3.59 -14.01 -16.21
C VAL A 67 2.50 -15.09 -16.18
N LEU A 68 1.24 -14.71 -16.45
CA LEU A 68 0.11 -15.62 -16.68
C LEU A 68 0.08 -16.06 -18.15
#